data_AF-A0A6H0S596-F1
#
_entry.id   AF-A0A6H0S596-F1
#
_cell.length_a   1.000
_cell.length_b   1.000
_cell.length_c   1.000
_cell.angle_alpha   90.00
_cell.angle_beta   90.00
_cell.angle_gamma   90.00
#
_symmetry.space_group_name_H-M   'P 1'
#
loop_
_entity.id
_entity.type
_entity.pdbx_description
1 polymer ?
#
loop_
_entity_poly.entity_id
_entity_poly.type
_entity_poly.pdbx_seq_one_letter_code
_entity_poly.pdbx_strand_id
1 'polypeptide(L)'
;MAERIVVVRWTPALAAGILAVTATLWMVPLAYLLGGSYRGTDLALRWAGVAVLAVPFLWVAWRVPKTVRGMGLTVDAAGIHPFDGGTTDTIGWHEIAAVGFGSYAGTYRGLQTTTIAGLEIYLTDATDAARHPRLRGDWQEIPAPAPGLSAGCFRYTVSPYSDAGARVEAAVRRHRPQLWLGPFLHGPD
;
A
#
# COMPACT_ATOMS: atom_id res chain seq x y z
N MET A 1 -7.12 -6.56 23.69
CA MET A 1 -5.88 -5.81 23.49
C MET A 1 -5.72 -5.62 22.00
N ALA A 2 -5.69 -4.38 21.50
CA ALA A 2 -5.55 -4.12 20.06
C ALA A 2 -4.09 -4.31 19.64
N GLU A 3 -3.83 -5.12 18.62
CA GLU A 3 -2.49 -5.34 18.11
C GLU A 3 -2.26 -4.51 16.84
N ARG A 4 -1.34 -3.54 16.92
CA ARG A 4 -0.94 -2.71 15.78
C ARG A 4 0.18 -3.40 15.01
N ILE A 5 -0.06 -3.66 13.73
CA ILE A 5 0.87 -4.34 12.84
C ILE A 5 1.16 -3.41 11.66
N VAL A 6 2.44 -3.12 11.44
CA VAL A 6 2.88 -2.28 10.31
C VAL A 6 3.20 -3.22 9.16
N VAL A 7 2.50 -3.07 8.05
CA VAL A 7 2.42 -4.08 6.99
C VAL A 7 3.32 -3.72 5.81
N VAL A 8 3.55 -2.42 5.59
CA VAL A 8 4.52 -1.91 4.63
C VAL A 8 5.57 -1.08 5.37
N ARG A 9 6.81 -1.58 5.37
CA ARG A 9 7.96 -0.90 5.97
C ARG A 9 8.75 -0.16 4.88
N TRP A 10 8.20 0.92 4.33
CA TRP A 10 9.10 1.95 3.78
C TRP A 10 9.74 2.62 4.99
N THR A 11 11.04 2.39 5.21
CA THR A 11 11.71 3.03 6.33
C THR A 11 11.67 4.54 6.11
N PRO A 12 11.34 5.35 7.13
CA PRO A 12 11.37 6.81 7.02
C PRO A 12 12.72 7.31 6.47
N ALA A 13 13.80 6.58 6.75
CA ALA A 13 15.14 6.80 6.21
C ALA A 13 15.21 6.70 4.68
N LEU A 14 14.50 5.77 4.04
CA LEU A 14 14.52 5.59 2.59
C LEU A 14 13.67 6.66 1.88
N ALA A 15 12.53 7.04 2.47
CA ALA A 15 11.75 8.19 2.00
C ALA A 15 12.52 9.52 2.15
N ALA A 16 13.18 9.72 3.30
CA ALA A 16 14.06 10.87 3.53
C ALA A 16 15.28 10.85 2.60
N GLY A 17 15.84 9.68 2.31
CA GLY A 17 16.94 9.50 1.37
C GLY A 17 16.57 9.89 -0.06
N ILE A 18 15.41 9.43 -0.55
CA ILE A 18 14.89 9.82 -1.89
C ILE A 18 14.65 11.33 -1.94
N LEU A 19 14.04 11.92 -0.90
CA LEU A 19 13.87 13.37 -0.83
C LEU A 19 15.19 14.13 -0.81
N ALA A 20 16.18 13.69 -0.04
CA ALA A 20 17.49 14.33 0.06
C ALA A 20 18.25 14.26 -1.27
N VAL A 21 18.25 13.10 -1.95
CA VAL A 21 18.85 12.95 -3.29
C VAL A 21 18.16 13.89 -4.27
N THR A 22 16.83 13.92 -4.28
CA THR A 22 16.09 14.78 -5.19
C THR A 22 16.36 16.26 -4.89
N ALA A 23 16.35 16.68 -3.62
CA ALA A 23 16.70 18.04 -3.19
C ALA A 23 18.14 18.43 -3.53
N THR A 24 19.08 17.49 -3.52
CA THR A 24 20.47 17.74 -3.94
C THR A 24 20.55 18.00 -5.44
N LEU A 25 19.76 17.28 -6.24
CA LEU A 25 19.64 17.54 -7.68
C LEU A 25 19.04 18.93 -7.97
N TRP A 26 18.27 19.50 -7.04
CA TRP A 26 17.75 20.88 -7.11
C TRP A 26 18.79 21.98 -6.82
N MET A 27 19.88 21.66 -6.13
CA MET A 27 20.88 22.65 -5.74
C MET A 27 21.63 23.23 -6.94
N VAL A 28 21.84 22.43 -8.00
CA VAL A 28 22.54 22.86 -9.21
C VAL A 28 21.72 23.90 -10.01
N PRO A 29 20.44 23.66 -10.35
CA PRO A 29 19.58 24.69 -10.95
C PRO A 29 19.45 25.95 -10.10
N LEU A 30 19.33 25.79 -8.77
CA LEU A 30 19.18 26.91 -7.83
C LEU A 30 20.44 27.79 -7.76
N ALA A 31 21.62 27.18 -7.69
CA ALA A 31 22.90 27.90 -7.74
C ALA A 31 23.09 28.63 -9.09
N TYR A 32 22.68 27.98 -10.18
CA TYR A 32 22.68 28.58 -11.52
C TYR A 32 21.66 29.72 -11.70
N LEU A 33 20.64 29.81 -10.85
CA LEU A 33 19.65 30.89 -10.78
C LEU A 33 20.09 32.07 -9.90
N LEU A 34 20.89 31.80 -8.86
CA LEU A 34 21.38 32.82 -7.93
C LEU A 34 22.68 33.50 -8.39
N GLY A 35 23.40 32.89 -9.34
CA GLY A 35 24.77 33.26 -9.71
C GLY A 35 24.97 34.22 -10.89
N GLY A 36 23.93 34.71 -11.59
CA GLY A 36 24.12 35.45 -12.85
C GLY A 36 23.13 36.59 -13.10
N SER A 37 23.54 37.59 -13.88
CA SER A 37 22.69 38.71 -14.29
C SER A 37 21.89 38.28 -15.54
N TYR A 38 20.56 38.27 -15.48
CA TYR A 38 19.71 37.75 -16.55
C TYR A 38 18.82 38.82 -17.19
N ARG A 39 18.71 38.81 -18.52
CA ARG A 39 17.74 39.60 -19.31
C ARG A 39 17.10 38.73 -20.38
N GLY A 40 15.80 38.92 -20.61
CA GLY A 40 15.10 38.43 -21.81
C GLY A 40 14.73 36.94 -21.83
N THR A 41 14.69 36.37 -23.03
CA THR A 41 14.19 35.00 -23.34
C THR A 41 14.96 33.87 -22.67
N ASP A 42 16.23 34.08 -22.33
CA ASP A 42 17.08 33.13 -21.63
C ASP A 42 16.60 32.87 -20.18
N LEU A 43 15.99 33.89 -19.55
CA LEU A 43 15.35 33.75 -18.25
C LEU A 43 14.11 32.86 -18.34
N ALA A 44 13.25 33.09 -19.35
CA ALA A 44 12.00 32.36 -19.53
C ALA A 44 12.24 30.86 -19.84
N LEU A 45 13.22 30.54 -20.69
CA LEU A 45 13.55 29.16 -21.05
C LEU A 45 14.07 28.36 -19.83
N ARG A 46 14.82 29.01 -18.95
CA ARG A 46 15.33 28.40 -17.70
C ARG A 46 14.23 28.20 -16.67
N TRP A 47 13.32 29.16 -16.50
CA TRP A 47 12.14 28.98 -15.64
C TRP A 47 11.23 27.86 -16.13
N ALA A 48 11.09 27.69 -17.45
CA ALA A 48 10.37 26.55 -18.02
C ALA A 48 11.05 25.21 -17.68
N GLY A 49 12.39 25.13 -17.78
CA GLY A 49 13.15 23.95 -17.37
C GLY A 49 13.00 23.61 -15.87
N VAL A 50 13.06 24.63 -15.01
CA VAL A 50 12.81 24.50 -13.57
C VAL A 50 11.38 24.02 -13.31
N ALA A 51 10.38 24.57 -13.98
CA ALA A 51 8.99 24.15 -13.82
C ALA A 51 8.77 22.69 -14.25
N VAL A 52 9.37 22.25 -15.38
CA VAL A 52 9.29 20.87 -15.85
C VAL A 52 9.93 19.90 -14.85
N LEU A 53 11.08 20.27 -14.27
CA LEU A 53 11.75 19.46 -13.25
C LEU A 53 11.01 19.50 -11.89
N ALA A 54 10.25 20.56 -11.60
CA ALA A 54 9.48 20.74 -10.35
C ALA A 54 8.36 19.71 -10.20
N VAL A 55 7.74 19.32 -11.30
CA VAL A 55 6.62 18.39 -11.33
C VAL A 55 6.95 17.04 -10.67
N PRO A 56 8.01 16.30 -11.05
CA PRO A 56 8.34 15.03 -10.39
C PRO A 56 8.75 15.20 -8.93
N PHE A 57 9.39 16.31 -8.55
CA PHE A 57 9.74 16.56 -7.15
C PHE A 57 8.52 16.82 -6.27
N LEU A 58 7.59 17.67 -6.72
CA LEU A 58 6.31 17.90 -6.05
C LEU A 58 5.48 16.62 -5.98
N TRP A 59 5.51 15.79 -7.02
CA TRP A 59 4.86 14.49 -7.02
C TRP A 59 5.41 13.57 -5.92
N VAL A 60 6.73 13.47 -5.80
CA VAL A 60 7.39 12.68 -4.74
C VAL A 60 7.10 13.26 -3.36
N ALA A 61 7.27 14.58 -3.19
CA ALA A 61 7.03 15.27 -1.93
C ALA A 61 5.56 15.13 -1.46
N TRP A 62 4.60 15.09 -2.38
CA TRP A 62 3.20 14.87 -2.04
C TRP A 62 2.89 13.41 -1.67
N ARG A 63 3.63 12.44 -2.21
CA ARG A 63 3.50 11.02 -1.88
C ARG A 63 4.17 10.65 -0.54
N VAL A 64 5.27 11.32 -0.18
CA VAL A 64 6.06 11.01 1.03
C VAL A 64 5.25 11.03 2.33
N PRO A 65 4.33 11.99 2.61
CA PRO A 65 3.53 11.97 3.84
C PRO A 65 2.71 10.69 3.99
N LYS A 66 2.14 10.15 2.90
CA LYS A 66 1.42 8.87 2.91
C LYS A 66 2.38 7.71 3.18
N THR A 67 3.57 7.76 2.59
CA THR A 67 4.62 6.75 2.78
C THR A 67 5.20 6.74 4.21
N VAL A 68 5.39 7.91 4.83
CA VAL A 68 6.01 8.09 6.16
C VAL A 68 5.02 7.82 7.29
N ARG A 69 3.73 8.01 7.04
CA ARG A 69 2.64 7.81 7.99
C ARG A 69 2.46 6.36 8.45
N GLY A 70 3.11 5.41 7.78
CA GLY A 70 3.07 3.99 8.08
C GLY A 70 1.73 3.41 7.64
N MET A 71 1.79 2.53 6.65
CA MET A 71 0.64 1.76 6.20
C MET A 71 0.60 0.46 7.00
N GLY A 72 -0.52 0.17 7.64
CA GLY A 72 -0.65 -1.01 8.48
C GLY A 72 -2.08 -1.41 8.79
N LEU A 73 -2.18 -2.45 9.59
CA LEU A 73 -3.43 -3.04 10.03
C LEU A 73 -3.39 -3.11 11.56
N THR A 74 -4.45 -2.68 12.21
CA THR A 74 -4.69 -2.99 13.62
C THR A 74 -5.74 -4.08 13.68
N VAL A 75 -5.50 -5.13 14.46
CA VAL A 75 -6.47 -6.21 14.64
C VAL A 75 -6.89 -6.23 16.09
N ASP A 76 -8.19 -6.20 16.34
CA ASP A 76 -8.75 -6.21 17.70
C ASP A 76 -10.05 -7.02 17.80
N ALA A 77 -10.79 -6.85 18.90
CA ALA A 77 -12.05 -7.57 19.12
C ALA A 77 -13.21 -7.11 18.24
N ALA A 78 -13.15 -5.90 17.67
CA ALA A 78 -14.18 -5.36 16.79
C ALA A 78 -13.97 -5.79 15.33
N GLY A 79 -12.72 -5.84 14.89
CA GLY A 79 -12.41 -6.18 13.51
C GLY A 79 -10.97 -5.92 13.10
N ILE A 80 -10.80 -5.73 11.79
CA ILE A 80 -9.54 -5.33 11.16
C ILE A 80 -9.65 -3.87 10.77
N HIS A 81 -8.66 -3.07 11.18
CA HIS A 81 -8.61 -1.63 10.99
C HIS A 81 -7.40 -1.25 10.15
N PRO A 82 -7.58 -1.09 8.83
CA PRO A 82 -6.55 -0.51 7.98
C PRO A 82 -6.28 0.94 8.39
N PHE A 83 -5.00 1.32 8.43
CA PHE A 83 -4.60 2.70 8.67
C PHE A 83 -3.57 3.16 7.64
N ASP A 84 -3.81 4.34 7.06
CA ASP A 84 -2.87 5.10 6.23
C ASP A 84 -2.56 6.43 6.97
N GLY A 85 -1.76 6.33 8.04
CA GLY A 85 -1.42 7.47 8.90
C GLY A 85 -2.47 7.95 9.90
N GLY A 86 -3.65 7.36 9.89
CA GLY A 86 -4.72 7.51 10.86
C GLY A 86 -5.69 6.32 10.71
N THR A 87 -6.49 6.03 11.73
CA THR A 87 -7.48 4.95 11.66
C THR A 87 -8.52 5.30 10.60
N THR A 88 -8.53 4.56 9.50
CA THR A 88 -9.29 4.95 8.31
C THR A 88 -10.74 4.49 8.40
N ASP A 89 -10.93 3.20 8.69
CA ASP A 89 -12.23 2.54 8.79
C ASP A 89 -12.08 1.18 9.48
N THR A 90 -13.17 0.58 9.95
CA THR A 90 -13.18 -0.74 10.60
C THR A 90 -13.92 -1.74 9.74
N ILE A 91 -13.23 -2.80 9.31
CA ILE A 91 -13.86 -3.97 8.73
C ILE A 91 -14.24 -4.91 9.88
N GLY A 92 -15.52 -4.95 10.24
CA GLY A 92 -16.01 -5.69 11.39
C GLY A 92 -15.91 -7.21 11.21
N TRP A 93 -15.71 -7.96 12.30
CA TRP A 93 -15.66 -9.43 12.18
C TRP A 93 -16.94 -10.07 11.62
N HIS A 94 -18.08 -9.37 11.69
CA HIS A 94 -19.38 -9.88 11.25
C HIS A 94 -19.57 -9.81 9.72
N GLU A 95 -18.84 -8.94 9.04
CA GLU A 95 -18.91 -8.80 7.57
C GLU A 95 -17.77 -9.56 6.86
N ILE A 96 -16.81 -10.10 7.60
CA ILE A 96 -15.69 -10.87 7.05
C ILE A 96 -16.09 -12.35 6.93
N ALA A 97 -16.01 -12.89 5.71
CA ALA A 97 -16.15 -14.32 5.46
C ALA A 97 -14.81 -15.06 5.60
N ALA A 98 -13.72 -14.44 5.14
CA ALA A 98 -12.41 -15.06 5.19
C ALA A 98 -11.25 -14.05 5.16
N VAL A 99 -10.13 -14.47 5.75
CA VAL A 99 -8.85 -13.77 5.72
C VAL A 99 -7.76 -14.77 5.38
N GLY A 100 -6.80 -14.34 4.57
CA GLY A 100 -5.67 -15.18 4.19
C GLY A 100 -4.66 -14.47 3.32
N PHE A 101 -3.53 -15.11 3.08
CA PHE A 101 -2.55 -14.60 2.11
C PHE A 101 -2.86 -15.10 0.72
N GLY A 102 -3.09 -14.18 -0.21
CA GLY A 102 -3.25 -14.47 -1.63
C GLY A 102 -1.92 -14.62 -2.32
N SER A 103 -1.88 -15.51 -3.30
CA SER A 103 -0.72 -15.74 -4.17
C SER A 103 -1.16 -16.07 -5.59
N TYR A 104 -0.37 -15.67 -6.57
CA TYR A 104 -0.61 -15.93 -7.98
C TYR A 104 0.34 -17.00 -8.49
N ALA A 105 -0.21 -18.03 -9.15
CA ALA A 105 0.60 -18.98 -9.90
C ALA A 105 0.97 -18.39 -11.28
N GLY A 106 2.26 -18.39 -11.60
CA GLY A 106 2.77 -17.99 -12.90
C GLY A 106 3.81 -18.97 -13.42
N THR A 107 4.28 -18.74 -14.64
CA THR A 107 5.42 -19.47 -15.21
C THR A 107 6.50 -18.48 -15.62
N TYR A 108 7.71 -18.61 -15.05
CA TYR A 108 8.87 -17.82 -15.45
C TYR A 108 9.96 -18.74 -15.98
N ARG A 109 10.36 -18.56 -17.25
CA ARG A 109 11.36 -19.39 -17.94
C ARG A 109 11.09 -20.91 -17.86
N GLY A 110 9.81 -21.30 -17.92
CA GLY A 110 9.39 -22.71 -17.85
C GLY A 110 9.32 -23.29 -16.43
N LEU A 111 9.63 -22.51 -15.39
CA LEU A 111 9.46 -22.91 -13.99
C LEU A 111 8.16 -22.30 -13.44
N GLN A 112 7.39 -23.09 -12.70
CA GLN A 112 6.28 -22.55 -11.92
C GLN A 112 6.81 -21.60 -10.84
N THR A 113 6.21 -20.43 -10.76
CA THR A 113 6.52 -19.40 -9.78
C THR A 113 5.24 -19.01 -9.04
N THR A 114 5.37 -18.67 -7.77
CA THR A 114 4.26 -18.20 -6.94
C THR A 114 4.61 -16.81 -6.42
N THR A 115 3.82 -15.82 -6.83
CA THR A 115 4.02 -14.43 -6.40
C THR A 115 3.02 -14.11 -5.30
N ILE A 116 3.49 -13.70 -4.13
CA ILE A 116 2.62 -13.27 -3.03
C ILE A 116 1.89 -11.99 -3.44
N ALA A 117 0.56 -12.03 -3.46
CA ALA A 117 -0.29 -10.88 -3.78
C ALA A 117 -0.45 -9.94 -2.58
N GLY A 118 -0.60 -10.51 -1.38
CA GLY A 118 -0.78 -9.78 -0.13
C GLY A 118 -1.77 -10.46 0.80
N LEU A 119 -2.16 -9.75 1.87
CA LEU A 119 -3.27 -10.14 2.72
C LEU A 119 -4.58 -9.81 2.02
N GLU A 120 -5.49 -10.77 1.97
CA GLU A 120 -6.80 -10.65 1.35
C GLU A 120 -7.87 -10.85 2.42
N ILE A 121 -8.85 -9.94 2.42
CA ILE A 121 -10.01 -9.95 3.32
C ILE A 121 -11.25 -10.04 2.44
N TYR A 122 -11.88 -11.21 2.45
CA TYR A 122 -13.13 -11.49 1.75
C TYR A 122 -14.31 -11.18 2.65
N LEU A 123 -15.30 -10.49 2.10
CA LEU A 123 -16.53 -10.17 2.80
C LEU A 123 -17.55 -11.29 2.62
N THR A 124 -18.52 -11.35 3.53
CA THR A 124 -19.71 -12.21 3.40
C THR A 124 -20.57 -11.76 2.22
N ASP A 125 -20.66 -10.44 2.01
CA ASP A 125 -21.33 -9.82 0.86
C ASP A 125 -20.39 -8.78 0.23
N ALA A 126 -20.14 -8.89 -1.08
CA ALA A 126 -19.29 -7.95 -1.81
C ALA A 126 -19.86 -6.51 -1.80
N THR A 127 -21.17 -6.35 -1.68
CA THR A 127 -21.82 -5.03 -1.66
C THR A 127 -21.48 -4.24 -0.40
N ASP A 128 -21.09 -4.92 0.68
CA ASP A 128 -20.65 -4.29 1.93
C ASP A 128 -19.37 -3.47 1.76
N ALA A 129 -18.58 -3.72 0.70
CA ALA A 129 -17.43 -2.89 0.37
C ALA A 129 -17.82 -1.42 0.16
N ALA A 130 -19.05 -1.15 -0.32
CA ALA A 130 -19.55 0.21 -0.50
C ALA A 130 -19.77 0.96 0.84
N ARG A 131 -19.90 0.23 1.97
CA ARG A 131 -20.01 0.80 3.31
C ARG A 131 -18.68 1.40 3.80
N HIS A 132 -17.57 1.12 3.11
CA HIS A 132 -16.23 1.60 3.43
C HIS A 132 -15.66 2.54 2.34
N PRO A 133 -16.20 3.78 2.19
CA PRO A 133 -15.81 4.68 1.11
C PRO A 133 -14.32 5.05 1.17
N ARG A 134 -13.70 5.00 2.35
CA ARG A 134 -12.29 5.30 2.55
C ARG A 134 -11.36 4.14 2.18
N LEU A 135 -11.87 2.91 2.09
CA LEU A 135 -11.12 1.70 1.69
C LEU A 135 -11.34 1.33 0.22
N ARG A 136 -12.09 2.14 -0.54
CA ARG A 136 -12.45 1.85 -1.93
C ARG A 136 -11.25 1.60 -2.85
N GLY A 137 -10.11 2.24 -2.58
CA GLY A 137 -8.88 2.04 -3.35
C GLY A 137 -8.18 0.71 -3.07
N ASP A 138 -8.50 0.05 -1.97
CA ASP A 138 -7.93 -1.24 -1.56
C ASP A 138 -8.81 -2.42 -2.01
N TRP A 139 -10.05 -2.15 -2.47
CA TRP A 139 -10.95 -3.16 -3.02
C TRP A 139 -10.46 -3.63 -4.38
N GLN A 140 -10.34 -4.95 -4.56
CA GLN A 140 -9.92 -5.58 -5.80
C GLN A 140 -11.05 -6.49 -6.28
N GLU A 141 -11.52 -6.27 -7.51
CA GLU A 141 -12.49 -7.13 -8.18
C GLU A 141 -11.77 -8.34 -8.78
N ILE A 142 -11.67 -9.42 -7.99
CA ILE A 142 -11.04 -10.68 -8.39
C ILE A 142 -12.01 -11.85 -8.21
N PRO A 143 -11.86 -12.94 -8.99
CA PRO A 143 -12.63 -14.15 -8.76
C PRO A 143 -12.44 -14.68 -7.34
N ALA A 144 -13.52 -15.21 -6.76
CA ALA A 144 -13.46 -15.86 -5.46
C ALA A 144 -12.54 -17.10 -5.52
N PRO A 145 -11.52 -17.22 -4.65
CA PRO A 145 -10.57 -18.33 -4.69
C PRO A 145 -11.17 -19.64 -4.17
N ALA A 146 -12.30 -19.57 -3.46
CA ALA A 146 -13.03 -20.72 -2.94
C ALA A 146 -14.54 -20.47 -2.96
N PRO A 147 -15.37 -21.53 -3.02
CA PRO A 147 -16.83 -21.40 -2.92
C PRO A 147 -17.26 -20.72 -1.62
N GLY A 148 -18.22 -19.80 -1.71
CA GLY A 148 -18.79 -19.09 -0.56
C GLY A 148 -18.06 -17.80 -0.17
N LEU A 149 -17.03 -17.39 -0.92
CA LEU A 149 -16.37 -16.09 -0.73
C LEU A 149 -16.91 -15.04 -1.71
N SER A 150 -16.84 -13.76 -1.32
CA SER A 150 -17.23 -12.63 -2.16
C SER A 150 -16.43 -12.58 -3.48
N ALA A 151 -17.10 -12.14 -4.56
CA ALA A 151 -16.41 -11.70 -5.77
C ALA A 151 -15.70 -10.38 -5.47
N GLY A 152 -14.38 -10.47 -5.26
CA GLY A 152 -13.53 -9.38 -4.80
C GLY A 152 -13.20 -9.41 -3.31
N CYS A 153 -12.17 -8.67 -2.95
CA CYS A 153 -11.65 -8.58 -1.58
C CYS A 153 -10.94 -7.25 -1.33
N PHE A 154 -10.79 -6.88 -0.06
CA PHE A 154 -9.79 -5.88 0.30
C PHE A 154 -8.40 -6.52 0.30
N ARG A 155 -7.45 -5.93 -0.43
CA ARG A 155 -6.08 -6.46 -0.54
C ARG A 155 -5.06 -5.47 0.02
N TYR A 156 -4.23 -5.96 0.93
CA TYR A 156 -3.15 -5.19 1.55
C TYR A 156 -1.79 -5.85 1.28
N THR A 157 -0.88 -5.09 0.66
CA THR A 157 0.48 -5.57 0.39
C THR A 157 1.24 -5.80 1.70
N VAL A 158 1.65 -7.03 1.96
CA VAL A 158 2.51 -7.38 3.10
C VAL A 158 3.94 -7.51 2.62
N SER A 159 4.86 -6.83 3.30
CA SER A 159 6.28 -6.97 2.97
C SER A 159 6.78 -8.39 3.26
N PRO A 160 7.35 -9.11 2.26
CA PRO A 160 7.89 -10.46 2.45
C PRO A 160 9.18 -10.46 3.30
N TYR A 161 9.78 -9.29 3.51
CA TYR A 161 11.04 -9.12 4.25
C TYR A 161 10.82 -8.78 5.73
N SER A 162 9.59 -8.92 6.24
CA SER A 162 9.22 -8.60 7.62
C SER A 162 8.38 -9.71 8.25
N ASP A 163 8.32 -9.72 9.58
CA ASP A 163 7.43 -10.59 10.37
C ASP A 163 5.97 -10.14 10.36
N ALA A 164 5.63 -9.07 9.63
CA ALA A 164 4.28 -8.49 9.59
C ALA A 164 3.22 -9.52 9.20
N GLY A 165 3.51 -10.39 8.24
CA GLY A 165 2.58 -11.45 7.84
C GLY A 165 2.27 -12.42 8.97
N ALA A 166 3.30 -12.93 9.65
CA ALA A 166 3.14 -13.85 10.78
C ALA A 166 2.38 -13.19 11.95
N ARG A 167 2.61 -11.89 12.19
CA ARG A 167 1.88 -11.14 13.21
C ARG A 167 0.41 -10.95 12.85
N VAL A 168 0.09 -10.69 11.58
CA VAL A 168 -1.31 -10.58 11.13
C VAL A 168 -2.02 -11.91 11.31
N GLU A 169 -1.40 -13.01 10.87
CA GLU A 169 -1.96 -14.35 11.05
C GLU A 169 -2.22 -14.65 12.53
N ALA A 170 -1.23 -14.42 13.39
CA ALA A 170 -1.36 -14.65 14.83
C ALA A 170 -2.48 -13.81 15.45
N ALA A 171 -2.62 -12.55 15.04
CA ALA A 171 -3.66 -11.66 15.56
C ALA A 171 -5.07 -12.08 15.09
N VAL A 172 -5.23 -12.41 13.80
CA VAL A 172 -6.51 -12.91 13.28
C VAL A 172 -6.88 -14.22 13.96
N ARG A 173 -5.93 -15.18 14.06
CA ARG A 173 -6.16 -16.46 14.73
C ARG A 173 -6.51 -16.30 16.22
N ARG A 174 -5.98 -15.28 16.89
CA ARG A 174 -6.31 -14.98 18.30
C ARG A 174 -7.74 -14.49 18.46
N HIS A 175 -8.23 -13.65 17.55
CA HIS A 175 -9.56 -13.04 17.66
C HIS A 175 -10.67 -13.87 17.01
N ARG A 176 -10.42 -14.44 15.83
CA ARG A 176 -11.37 -15.21 15.03
C ARG A 176 -10.65 -16.32 14.24
N PRO A 177 -10.26 -17.43 14.88
CA PRO A 177 -9.50 -18.51 14.23
C PRO A 177 -10.21 -19.12 13.02
N GLN A 178 -11.54 -19.22 13.06
CA GLN A 178 -12.34 -19.78 11.98
C GLN A 178 -12.36 -18.94 10.69
N LEU A 179 -11.99 -17.66 10.76
CA LEU A 179 -11.96 -16.78 9.58
C LEU A 179 -10.62 -16.85 8.85
N TRP A 180 -9.58 -17.46 9.43
CA TRP A 180 -8.31 -17.65 8.75
C TRP A 180 -8.38 -18.88 7.84
N LEU A 181 -8.56 -18.67 6.54
CA LEU A 181 -8.74 -19.73 5.54
C LEU A 181 -7.60 -19.83 4.52
N GLY A 182 -6.68 -18.86 4.50
CA GLY A 182 -5.55 -18.86 3.58
C GLY A 182 -4.50 -19.94 3.86
N PRO A 183 -3.55 -20.15 2.92
CA PRO A 183 -3.29 -19.32 1.74
C PRO A 183 -4.30 -19.51 0.60
N PHE A 184 -4.56 -18.44 -0.16
CA PHE A 184 -5.37 -18.47 -1.37
C PHE A 184 -4.45 -18.52 -2.59
N LEU A 185 -4.80 -19.37 -3.55
CA LEU A 185 -4.10 -19.48 -4.83
C LEU A 185 -5.02 -18.97 -5.94
N HIS A 186 -4.60 -17.90 -6.58
CA HIS A 186 -5.23 -17.35 -7.76
C HIS A 186 -4.60 -17.96 -9.02
N GLY A 187 -5.44 -18.16 -10.04
CA GLY A 187 -5.00 -18.60 -11.37
C GLY A 187 -4.08 -17.55 -12.04
N PRO A 188 -3.56 -17.84 -13.23
CA PRO A 188 -2.74 -16.87 -13.96
C PRO A 188 -3.55 -15.59 -14.24
N ASP A 189 -2.97 -14.44 -13.89
CA ASP A 189 -3.42 -13.10 -14.32
C ASP A 189 -3.34 -12.95 -15.84
#